data_AF-A0A1V4K8Q5-F1
#
_entry.id   AF-A0A1V4K8Q5-F1
#
_cell.length_a   1.000
_cell.length_b   1.000
_cell.length_c   1.000
_cell.angle_alpha   90.00
_cell.angle_beta   90.00
_cell.angle_gamma   90.00
#
_symmetry.space_group_name_H-M   'P 1'
#
loop_
_entity.id
_entity.type
_entity.pdbx_description
1 polymer ?
#
loop_
_entity_poly.entity_id
_entity_poly.type
_entity_poly.pdbx_seq_one_letter_code
_entity_poly.pdbx_strand_id
1 'polypeptide(L)'
;MRGGCTPPEKPSAAPLLFDLDASPNEGFGVAINGGEGLAIIDWEEWRPIWARNWKPKDIYREFMVSTLRMAKSFRPKQLWGFYLFPDCYNHDYSKNKESYTGQCPDVEKTRNDQLAWLWRESMALYPSIYLDFLLASTPNSRKFVRARVMEAMRISQQHHDGYSLPVFVYTRPTYSRKLEVLSQADLISTIGESAALGAAGAIFWGDSDDTKDQDSCQMIKNYLEGDLGRYIVNVTTAAQLCSTALCQGRGRCLRQDSTADVFLHLNSTSFQLRHRDGDHPQHPLFWAEGQLSSADILFLRTHFHCHCYQGWQGSSCQVPASPRSHAPDPLAPLGLGVLLLLANWR
;
A
#
# COMPACT_ATOMS: atom_id res chain seq x y z
N MET A 1 2.23 1.47 -46.86
CA MET A 1 0.80 1.92 -46.75
C MET A 1 0.01 0.81 -46.09
N ARG A 2 -0.93 1.21 -45.21
CA ARG A 2 -1.88 0.41 -44.40
C ARG A 2 -1.32 -0.23 -43.12
N GLY A 3 -2.02 0.09 -42.03
CA GLY A 3 -1.83 -0.37 -40.66
C GLY A 3 -2.63 0.58 -39.76
N GLY A 4 -3.95 0.58 -39.96
CA GLY A 4 -4.88 1.54 -39.35
C GLY A 4 -4.94 1.42 -37.83
N CYS A 5 -5.13 2.56 -37.17
CA CYS A 5 -5.39 2.65 -35.75
C CYS A 5 -6.76 2.04 -35.44
N THR A 6 -6.79 0.84 -34.87
CA THR A 6 -7.95 0.33 -34.12
C THR A 6 -7.96 0.99 -32.74
N PRO A 7 -9.07 1.62 -32.31
CA PRO A 7 -9.21 2.07 -30.92
C PRO A 7 -9.35 0.86 -29.98
N PRO A 8 -9.00 1.00 -28.68
CA PRO A 8 -9.16 -0.08 -27.71
C PRO A 8 -10.63 -0.53 -27.65
N GLU A 9 -10.85 -1.84 -27.69
CA GLU A 9 -12.17 -2.45 -27.66
C GLU A 9 -12.93 -2.03 -26.39
N LYS A 10 -14.24 -1.79 -26.56
CA LYS A 10 -15.15 -1.52 -25.44
C LYS A 10 -15.24 -2.76 -24.54
N PRO A 11 -15.42 -2.62 -23.21
CA PRO A 11 -16.03 -3.69 -22.44
C PRO A 11 -17.41 -3.97 -23.06
N SER A 12 -17.69 -5.21 -23.45
CA SER A 12 -19.01 -5.56 -23.98
C SER A 12 -20.05 -5.37 -22.86
N ALA A 13 -21.24 -4.88 -23.22
CA ALA A 13 -22.38 -4.75 -22.30
C ALA A 13 -23.07 -6.10 -22.02
N ALA A 14 -22.38 -7.21 -22.30
CA ALA A 14 -22.78 -8.50 -21.75
C ALA A 14 -22.45 -8.48 -20.26
N PRO A 15 -23.19 -9.20 -19.40
CA PRO A 15 -22.66 -9.50 -18.08
C PRO A 15 -21.37 -10.27 -18.34
N LEU A 16 -20.23 -9.58 -18.23
CA LEU A 16 -18.93 -10.20 -18.04
C LEU A 16 -19.01 -10.83 -16.64
N LEU A 17 -19.78 -11.91 -16.53
CA LEU A 17 -19.36 -13.04 -15.74
C LEU A 17 -17.95 -13.31 -16.26
N PHE A 18 -16.96 -12.83 -15.51
CA PHE A 18 -15.69 -13.51 -15.55
C PHE A 18 -16.01 -14.98 -15.35
N ASP A 19 -15.61 -15.78 -16.32
CA ASP A 19 -15.57 -17.23 -16.23
C ASP A 19 -14.56 -17.56 -15.13
N LEU A 20 -15.02 -17.49 -13.87
CA LEU A 20 -14.32 -18.03 -12.71
C LEU A 20 -14.42 -19.57 -12.67
N ASP A 21 -14.95 -20.19 -13.73
CA ASP A 21 -14.68 -21.60 -14.06
C ASP A 21 -13.23 -21.82 -14.53
N ALA A 22 -12.45 -20.75 -14.73
CA ALA A 22 -11.00 -20.80 -14.60
C ALA A 22 -10.66 -21.08 -13.13
N SER A 23 -10.58 -22.38 -12.81
CA SER A 23 -10.01 -23.05 -11.64
C SER A 23 -9.80 -22.19 -10.38
N PRO A 24 -10.27 -22.59 -9.19
CA PRO A 24 -9.98 -21.95 -7.90
C PRO A 24 -8.49 -21.70 -7.56
N ASN A 25 -7.58 -22.16 -8.44
CA ASN A 25 -6.14 -22.08 -8.38
C ASN A 25 -5.50 -21.05 -9.34
N GLU A 26 -6.25 -20.29 -10.16
CA GLU A 26 -5.67 -19.13 -10.88
C GLU A 26 -5.55 -17.94 -9.91
N GLY A 27 -4.55 -18.05 -9.04
CA GLY A 27 -4.38 -17.23 -7.84
C GLY A 27 -3.84 -15.83 -8.11
N PHE A 28 -4.72 -14.83 -7.96
CA PHE A 28 -4.31 -13.45 -7.68
C PHE A 28 -4.41 -13.19 -6.18
N GLY A 29 -3.42 -13.68 -5.43
CA GLY A 29 -3.35 -13.46 -3.99
C GLY A 29 -2.08 -14.00 -3.36
N VAL A 30 -1.41 -13.17 -2.56
CA VAL A 30 -0.32 -13.58 -1.67
C VAL A 30 -0.94 -13.85 -0.30
N ALA A 31 -1.06 -15.13 0.07
CA ALA A 31 -1.54 -15.51 1.40
C ALA A 31 -0.51 -15.12 2.48
N ILE A 32 -0.92 -14.35 3.50
CA ILE A 32 -0.13 -14.08 4.71
C ILE A 32 -0.86 -14.72 5.89
N ASN A 33 -0.63 -16.03 6.09
CA ASN A 33 -1.11 -16.86 7.22
C ASN A 33 -2.64 -16.91 7.47
N GLY A 34 -3.16 -18.10 7.80
CA GLY A 34 -4.49 -18.26 8.40
C GLY A 34 -5.72 -17.88 7.55
N GLY A 35 -5.55 -17.64 6.24
CA GLY A 35 -6.62 -17.22 5.33
C GLY A 35 -6.77 -15.70 5.16
N GLU A 36 -5.93 -14.92 5.84
CA GLU A 36 -5.73 -13.48 5.63
C GLU A 36 -4.54 -13.28 4.68
N GLY A 37 -4.54 -12.22 3.88
CA GLY A 37 -3.66 -12.12 2.71
C GLY A 37 -3.74 -10.78 1.98
N LEU A 38 -2.72 -10.49 1.17
CA LEU A 38 -2.80 -9.41 0.19
C LEU A 38 -3.43 -9.98 -1.07
N ALA A 39 -4.47 -9.34 -1.59
CA ALA A 39 -5.10 -9.73 -2.83
C ALA A 39 -5.16 -8.54 -3.76
N ILE A 40 -4.37 -8.60 -4.83
CA ILE A 40 -4.11 -7.47 -5.71
C ILE A 40 -4.70 -7.78 -7.07
N ILE A 41 -5.60 -6.92 -7.52
CA ILE A 41 -6.12 -6.96 -8.89
C ILE A 41 -5.18 -6.11 -9.74
N ASP A 42 -4.43 -6.76 -10.61
CA ASP A 42 -3.57 -6.10 -11.57
C ASP A 42 -4.33 -5.84 -12.87
N TRP A 43 -4.89 -4.63 -12.98
CA TRP A 43 -5.64 -4.20 -14.15
C TRP A 43 -5.04 -2.91 -14.72
N GLU A 44 -4.35 -3.04 -15.85
CA GLU A 44 -3.60 -1.94 -16.47
C GLU A 44 -4.15 -1.46 -17.82
N GLU A 45 -5.08 -2.21 -18.42
CA GLU A 45 -5.62 -1.96 -19.78
C GLU A 45 -6.28 -0.58 -19.93
N TRP A 46 -6.88 -0.06 -18.85
CA TRP A 46 -7.45 1.27 -18.81
C TRP A 46 -7.44 1.85 -17.40
N ARG A 47 -7.44 3.18 -17.30
CA ARG A 47 -7.56 3.91 -16.03
C ARG A 47 -8.97 4.52 -15.89
N PRO A 48 -9.63 4.47 -14.73
CA PRO A 48 -10.96 5.08 -14.53
C PRO A 48 -10.93 6.62 -14.52
N ILE A 49 -9.80 7.24 -14.90
CA ILE A 49 -9.53 8.66 -14.71
C ILE A 49 -9.92 9.46 -15.96
N TRP A 50 -10.74 10.47 -15.70
CA TRP A 50 -11.69 11.17 -16.58
C TRP A 50 -11.18 11.69 -17.94
N ALA A 51 -9.88 11.90 -18.16
CA ALA A 51 -9.37 12.56 -19.37
C ALA A 51 -8.87 11.61 -20.47
N ARG A 52 -8.73 10.30 -20.22
CA ARG A 52 -8.07 9.38 -21.17
C ARG A 52 -9.00 8.37 -21.85
N ASN A 53 -10.27 8.30 -21.46
CA ASN A 53 -11.26 7.34 -21.99
C ASN A 53 -12.55 8.05 -22.47
N TRP A 54 -13.05 7.72 -23.66
CA TRP A 54 -14.24 8.32 -24.31
C TRP A 54 -15.55 7.53 -24.00
N LYS A 55 -16.75 8.13 -24.19
CA LYS A 55 -18.13 7.56 -23.99
C LYS A 55 -18.63 7.45 -22.50
N PRO A 56 -19.89 7.02 -22.18
CA PRO A 56 -20.40 7.00 -20.80
C PRO A 56 -19.59 6.06 -19.93
N LYS A 57 -18.93 6.64 -18.92
CA LYS A 57 -17.82 6.03 -18.16
C LYS A 57 -18.28 5.23 -16.95
N ASP A 58 -19.59 5.16 -16.71
CA ASP A 58 -20.19 4.38 -15.63
C ASP A 58 -19.80 2.90 -15.74
N ILE A 59 -19.62 2.38 -16.96
CA ILE A 59 -19.20 0.99 -17.19
C ILE A 59 -17.86 0.63 -16.52
N TYR A 60 -16.89 1.56 -16.50
CA TYR A 60 -15.57 1.32 -15.88
C TYR A 60 -15.66 1.32 -14.35
N ARG A 61 -16.45 2.25 -13.81
CA ARG A 61 -16.74 2.31 -12.38
C ARG A 61 -17.49 1.07 -11.92
N GLU A 62 -18.56 0.70 -12.63
CA GLU A 62 -19.36 -0.48 -12.36
C GLU A 62 -18.52 -1.74 -12.40
N PHE A 63 -17.63 -1.87 -13.40
CA PHE A 63 -16.69 -2.98 -13.49
C PHE A 63 -15.79 -3.07 -12.26
N MET A 64 -15.02 -2.01 -11.94
CA MET A 64 -14.07 -2.07 -10.81
C MET A 64 -14.77 -2.33 -9.47
N VAL A 65 -15.93 -1.70 -9.24
CA VAL A 65 -16.71 -1.91 -8.02
C VAL A 65 -17.26 -3.33 -7.95
N SER A 66 -17.85 -3.83 -9.04
CA SER A 66 -18.43 -5.17 -9.08
C SER A 66 -17.37 -6.24 -8.90
N THR A 67 -16.19 -6.07 -9.50
CA THR A 67 -15.04 -6.95 -9.31
C THR A 67 -14.60 -6.99 -7.85
N LEU A 68 -14.44 -5.84 -7.18
CA LEU A 68 -14.09 -5.83 -5.75
C LEU A 68 -15.16 -6.46 -4.88
N ARG A 69 -16.45 -6.19 -5.13
CA ARG A 69 -17.57 -6.80 -4.39
C ARG A 69 -17.56 -8.31 -4.52
N MET A 70 -17.42 -8.80 -5.75
CA MET A 70 -17.36 -10.21 -6.05
C MET A 70 -16.15 -10.86 -5.38
N ALA A 71 -14.94 -10.30 -5.56
CA ALA A 71 -13.71 -10.79 -4.96
C ALA A 71 -13.81 -10.89 -3.43
N LYS A 72 -14.38 -9.86 -2.78
CA LYS A 72 -14.65 -9.86 -1.34
C LYS A 72 -15.68 -10.90 -0.93
N SER A 73 -16.71 -11.17 -1.73
CA SER A 73 -17.67 -12.24 -1.40
C SER A 73 -17.03 -13.63 -1.39
N PHE A 74 -16.04 -13.88 -2.24
CA PHE A 74 -15.31 -15.15 -2.26
C PHE A 74 -14.21 -15.22 -1.19
N ARG A 75 -13.54 -14.10 -0.92
CA ARG A 75 -12.39 -14.01 -0.01
C ARG A 75 -12.50 -12.77 0.88
N PRO A 76 -13.42 -12.75 1.87
CA PRO A 76 -13.74 -11.56 2.66
C PRO A 76 -12.64 -11.13 3.64
N LYS A 77 -11.66 -11.99 3.90
CA LYS A 77 -10.53 -11.74 4.80
C LYS A 77 -9.27 -11.22 4.09
N GLN A 78 -9.32 -11.10 2.77
CA GLN A 78 -8.19 -10.66 1.96
C GLN A 78 -8.22 -9.15 1.78
N LEU A 79 -7.05 -8.52 1.79
CA LEU A 79 -6.91 -7.08 1.62
C LEU A 79 -7.01 -6.71 0.14
N TRP A 80 -8.21 -6.74 -0.42
CA TRP A 80 -8.46 -6.43 -1.82
C TRP A 80 -8.18 -4.96 -2.19
N GLY A 81 -7.52 -4.77 -3.33
CA GLY A 81 -7.31 -3.47 -3.94
C GLY A 81 -6.72 -3.60 -5.33
N PHE A 82 -6.72 -2.51 -6.08
CA PHE A 82 -6.10 -2.47 -7.40
C PHE A 82 -4.65 -2.02 -7.32
N TYR A 83 -3.77 -2.71 -8.03
CA TYR A 83 -2.40 -2.26 -8.26
C TYR A 83 -2.36 -0.84 -8.87
N LEU A 84 -1.29 -0.11 -8.57
CA LEU A 84 -1.00 1.27 -8.94
C LEU A 84 -1.81 2.35 -8.19
N PHE A 85 -3.00 2.04 -7.66
CA PHE A 85 -3.88 3.08 -7.12
C PHE A 85 -3.64 3.39 -5.61
N PRO A 86 -3.70 4.68 -5.22
CA PRO A 86 -3.80 5.87 -6.10
C PRO A 86 -2.46 6.17 -6.79
N ASP A 87 -2.53 6.79 -7.98
CA ASP A 87 -1.35 7.30 -8.66
C ASP A 87 -1.22 8.82 -8.45
N CYS A 88 0.03 9.28 -8.37
CA CYS A 88 0.42 10.67 -8.19
C CYS A 88 0.78 11.34 -9.53
N TYR A 89 1.15 10.56 -10.56
CA TYR A 89 1.61 11.02 -11.87
C TYR A 89 2.71 12.12 -11.84
N ASN A 90 3.58 12.11 -10.82
CA ASN A 90 4.70 13.03 -10.64
C ASN A 90 5.94 12.66 -11.48
N HIS A 91 5.76 12.44 -12.79
CA HIS A 91 6.85 11.95 -13.69
C HIS A 91 7.61 13.05 -14.44
N ASP A 92 7.39 14.32 -14.10
CA ASP A 92 8.01 15.47 -14.79
C ASP A 92 9.48 15.70 -14.40
N TYR A 93 10.05 14.86 -13.52
CA TYR A 93 11.47 14.86 -13.17
C TYR A 93 12.42 14.76 -14.38
N SER A 94 11.97 14.12 -15.46
CA SER A 94 12.75 14.00 -16.71
C SER A 94 12.92 15.34 -17.44
N LYS A 95 11.97 16.28 -17.25
CA LYS A 95 11.97 17.61 -17.88
C LYS A 95 12.50 18.69 -16.93
N ASN A 96 12.30 18.51 -15.63
CA ASN A 96 12.46 19.56 -14.62
C ASN A 96 13.47 19.18 -13.53
N LYS A 97 14.59 18.53 -13.87
CA LYS A 97 15.49 17.89 -12.88
C LYS A 97 15.88 18.79 -11.70
N GLU A 98 16.19 20.07 -11.94
CA GLU A 98 16.63 21.01 -10.90
C GLU A 98 15.46 21.58 -10.07
N SER A 99 14.33 21.88 -10.72
CA SER A 99 13.14 22.46 -10.09
C SER A 99 12.12 21.42 -9.60
N TYR A 100 12.41 20.13 -9.76
CA TYR A 100 11.50 19.05 -9.43
C TYR A 100 11.18 19.03 -7.92
N THR A 101 9.89 19.14 -7.62
CA THR A 101 9.36 19.17 -6.25
C THR A 101 8.91 17.79 -5.77
N GLY A 102 8.61 16.87 -6.70
CA GLY A 102 7.97 15.59 -6.41
C GLY A 102 6.47 15.65 -6.26
N GLN A 103 5.86 16.81 -6.11
CA GLN A 103 4.44 16.95 -5.77
C GLN A 103 3.53 16.32 -6.84
N CYS A 104 2.48 15.63 -6.39
CA CYS A 104 1.40 15.21 -7.28
C CYS A 104 0.73 16.46 -7.86
N PRO A 105 0.51 16.56 -9.18
CA PRO A 105 -0.23 17.68 -9.75
C PRO A 105 -1.62 17.78 -9.11
N ASP A 106 -2.10 18.99 -8.83
CA ASP A 106 -3.38 19.21 -8.15
C ASP A 106 -4.58 18.59 -8.88
N VAL A 107 -4.51 18.53 -10.21
CA VAL A 107 -5.51 17.85 -11.04
C VAL A 107 -5.59 16.35 -10.72
N GLU A 108 -4.47 15.70 -10.42
CA GLU A 108 -4.41 14.28 -10.12
C GLU A 108 -4.90 13.98 -8.71
N LYS A 109 -4.60 14.85 -7.74
CA LYS A 109 -5.21 14.80 -6.40
C LYS A 109 -6.73 14.93 -6.46
N THR A 110 -7.22 15.91 -7.23
CA THR A 110 -8.67 16.12 -7.45
C THR A 110 -9.31 14.89 -8.11
N ARG A 111 -8.62 14.25 -9.05
CA ARG A 111 -9.09 13.02 -9.69
C ARG A 111 -9.11 11.84 -8.72
N ASN A 112 -8.11 11.72 -7.86
CA ASN A 112 -8.12 10.73 -6.79
C ASN A 112 -9.30 10.97 -5.84
N ASP A 113 -9.66 12.21 -5.53
CA ASP A 113 -10.85 12.51 -4.72
C ASP A 113 -12.16 12.04 -5.39
N GLN A 114 -12.24 12.16 -6.73
CA GLN A 114 -13.39 11.68 -7.51
C GLN A 114 -13.51 10.14 -7.55
N LEU A 115 -12.46 9.41 -7.18
CA LEU A 115 -12.45 7.95 -7.07
C LEU A 115 -12.89 7.46 -5.69
N ALA A 116 -13.54 8.29 -4.86
CA ALA A 116 -14.10 7.91 -3.56
C ALA A 116 -14.98 6.63 -3.56
N TRP A 117 -15.56 6.28 -4.70
CA TRP A 117 -16.30 5.02 -4.87
C TRP A 117 -15.39 3.78 -4.89
N LEU A 118 -14.16 3.91 -5.41
CA LEU A 118 -13.17 2.84 -5.46
C LEU A 118 -12.59 2.62 -4.07
N TRP A 119 -12.19 3.72 -3.41
CA TRP A 119 -11.56 3.67 -2.09
C TRP A 119 -12.48 3.06 -1.03
N ARG A 120 -13.77 3.37 -1.07
CA ARG A 120 -14.79 2.79 -0.18
C ARG A 120 -14.98 1.30 -0.38
N GLU A 121 -14.74 0.80 -1.60
CA GLU A 121 -14.90 -0.61 -1.91
C GLU A 121 -13.60 -1.41 -1.66
N SER A 122 -12.44 -0.76 -1.69
CA SER A 122 -11.13 -1.34 -1.38
C SER A 122 -10.95 -1.68 0.11
N MET A 123 -10.06 -2.62 0.39
CA MET A 123 -9.60 -3.03 1.73
C MET A 123 -8.12 -2.69 1.97
N ALA A 124 -7.37 -2.33 0.93
CA ALA A 124 -6.01 -1.79 0.99
C ALA A 124 -5.72 -0.90 -0.22
N LEU A 125 -4.64 -0.12 -0.15
CA LEU A 125 -4.11 0.67 -1.28
C LEU A 125 -2.74 0.13 -1.70
N TYR A 126 -2.50 0.11 -3.01
CA TYR A 126 -1.32 -0.51 -3.63
C TYR A 126 -0.61 0.45 -4.60
N PRO A 127 -0.14 1.63 -4.15
CA PRO A 127 0.55 2.58 -5.01
C PRO A 127 1.88 2.00 -5.48
N SER A 128 2.20 2.13 -6.77
CA SER A 128 3.55 1.82 -7.28
C SER A 128 4.49 2.98 -6.97
N ILE A 129 5.69 2.69 -6.49
CA ILE A 129 6.79 3.64 -6.28
C ILE A 129 8.05 3.23 -7.06
N TYR A 130 7.86 2.49 -8.16
CA TYR A 130 8.97 2.01 -8.99
C TYR A 130 9.89 3.15 -9.39
N LEU A 131 11.17 3.01 -9.05
CA LEU A 131 12.14 4.08 -9.21
C LEU A 131 12.81 4.00 -10.57
N ASP A 132 12.66 5.04 -11.37
CA ASP A 132 13.34 5.19 -12.66
C ASP A 132 14.85 5.32 -12.48
N PHE A 133 15.63 4.69 -13.36
CA PHE A 133 17.10 4.82 -13.35
C PHE A 133 17.57 6.27 -13.50
N LEU A 134 16.76 7.14 -14.12
CA LEU A 134 17.03 8.59 -14.19
C LEU A 134 17.07 9.29 -12.82
N LEU A 135 16.46 8.68 -11.80
CA LEU A 135 16.42 9.19 -10.43
C LEU A 135 17.48 8.54 -9.53
N ALA A 136 18.23 7.55 -10.02
CA ALA A 136 19.18 6.77 -9.25
C ALA A 136 20.13 7.63 -8.43
N SER A 137 20.12 7.43 -7.11
CA SER A 137 20.98 8.08 -6.13
C SER A 137 20.89 9.61 -6.12
N THR A 138 19.75 10.17 -6.56
CA THR A 138 19.51 11.61 -6.53
C THR A 138 18.55 12.00 -5.40
N PRO A 139 18.62 13.24 -4.87
CA PRO A 139 17.61 13.73 -3.90
C PRO A 139 16.17 13.68 -4.44
N ASN A 140 16.01 13.67 -5.77
CA ASN A 140 14.70 13.61 -6.41
C ASN A 140 14.05 12.22 -6.31
N SER A 141 14.80 11.14 -6.08
CA SER A 141 14.22 9.81 -5.82
C SER A 141 13.33 9.85 -4.58
N ARG A 142 13.82 10.46 -3.49
CA ARG A 142 13.04 10.65 -2.27
C ARG A 142 11.83 11.53 -2.48
N LYS A 143 11.95 12.66 -3.18
CA LYS A 143 10.81 13.53 -3.49
C LYS A 143 9.72 12.79 -4.27
N PHE A 144 10.13 12.00 -5.27
CA PHE A 144 9.23 11.18 -6.08
C PHE A 144 8.45 10.17 -5.24
N VAL A 145 9.16 9.37 -4.43
CA VAL A 145 8.53 8.35 -3.56
C VAL A 145 7.67 9.00 -2.49
N ARG A 146 8.19 10.01 -1.77
CA ARG A 146 7.49 10.72 -0.69
C ARG A 146 6.11 11.18 -1.12
N ALA A 147 6.01 11.86 -2.26
CA ALA A 147 4.72 12.36 -2.73
C ALA A 147 3.71 11.25 -3.06
N ARG A 148 4.18 10.14 -3.65
CA ARG A 148 3.33 8.98 -3.98
C ARG A 148 2.80 8.30 -2.72
N VAL A 149 3.67 8.08 -1.73
CA VAL A 149 3.28 7.51 -0.43
C VAL A 149 2.35 8.47 0.31
N MET A 150 2.65 9.77 0.34
CA MET A 150 1.82 10.76 1.02
C MET A 150 0.43 10.88 0.39
N GLU A 151 0.31 10.76 -0.95
CA GLU A 151 -1.01 10.75 -1.60
C GLU A 151 -1.81 9.49 -1.24
N ALA A 152 -1.17 8.32 -1.19
CA ALA A 152 -1.82 7.11 -0.72
C ALA A 152 -2.24 7.21 0.77
N MET A 153 -1.38 7.77 1.62
CA MET A 153 -1.69 8.01 3.03
C MET A 153 -2.81 9.05 3.22
N ARG A 154 -2.92 10.04 2.31
CA ARG A 154 -4.03 10.99 2.31
C ARG A 154 -5.34 10.31 1.97
N ILE A 155 -5.38 9.51 0.90
CA ILE A 155 -6.58 8.77 0.47
C ILE A 155 -6.99 7.74 1.52
N SER A 156 -6.04 7.05 2.14
CA SER A 156 -6.35 5.97 3.09
C SER A 156 -7.16 6.42 4.31
N GLN A 157 -7.07 7.69 4.68
CA GLN A 157 -7.70 8.26 5.88
C GLN A 157 -9.06 8.93 5.61
N GLN A 158 -9.49 9.07 4.35
CA GLN A 158 -10.62 9.94 4.00
C GLN A 158 -11.96 9.21 3.75
N HIS A 159 -11.93 7.89 3.56
CA HIS A 159 -13.06 7.18 2.93
C HIS A 159 -13.65 6.05 3.76
N HIS A 160 -13.15 5.83 4.98
CA HIS A 160 -13.66 4.81 5.90
C HIS A 160 -13.86 5.39 7.29
N ASP A 161 -14.98 5.06 7.93
CA ASP A 161 -15.31 5.58 9.25
C ASP A 161 -14.58 4.78 10.35
N GLY A 162 -13.70 5.45 11.09
CA GLY A 162 -13.06 4.87 12.27
C GLY A 162 -11.84 3.99 11.99
N TYR A 163 -11.39 3.87 10.74
CA TYR A 163 -10.10 3.26 10.40
C TYR A 163 -9.54 3.81 9.09
N SER A 164 -8.22 3.67 8.92
CA SER A 164 -7.51 3.99 7.68
C SER A 164 -7.21 2.71 6.90
N LEU A 165 -7.26 2.77 5.57
CA LEU A 165 -6.81 1.65 4.74
C LEU A 165 -5.29 1.41 4.92
N PRO A 166 -4.83 0.16 5.06
CA PRO A 166 -3.41 -0.14 5.00
C PRO A 166 -2.87 0.16 3.59
N VAL A 167 -1.68 0.77 3.53
CA VAL A 167 -0.99 1.13 2.28
C VAL A 167 0.20 0.20 2.12
N PHE A 168 0.21 -0.61 1.06
CA PHE A 168 1.35 -1.47 0.70
C PHE A 168 1.98 -0.95 -0.58
N VAL A 169 3.20 -0.40 -0.46
CA VAL A 169 3.86 0.21 -1.60
C VAL A 169 4.45 -0.86 -2.52
N TYR A 170 4.17 -0.78 -3.81
CA TYR A 170 4.81 -1.62 -4.81
C TYR A 170 6.18 -1.04 -5.17
N THR A 171 7.24 -1.80 -4.92
CA THR A 171 8.62 -1.45 -5.25
C THR A 171 9.29 -2.58 -6.03
N ARG A 172 10.50 -2.35 -6.53
CA ARG A 172 11.32 -3.36 -7.23
C ARG A 172 12.68 -3.50 -6.55
N PRO A 173 13.34 -4.67 -6.65
CA PRO A 173 14.73 -4.81 -6.24
C PRO A 173 15.69 -4.06 -7.20
N THR A 174 15.21 -3.71 -8.40
CA THR A 174 15.96 -3.04 -9.47
C THR A 174 15.28 -1.74 -9.90
N TYR A 175 16.00 -0.85 -10.59
CA TYR A 175 15.38 0.34 -11.19
C TYR A 175 14.39 -0.05 -12.29
N SER A 176 13.35 0.75 -12.50
CA SER A 176 12.40 0.52 -13.58
C SER A 176 13.12 0.59 -14.94
N ARG A 177 12.89 -0.41 -15.80
CA ARG A 177 13.46 -0.52 -17.17
C ARG A 177 14.96 -0.81 -17.25
N LYS A 178 15.63 -1.08 -16.14
CA LYS A 178 17.05 -1.47 -16.13
C LYS A 178 17.29 -2.55 -15.07
N LEU A 179 17.90 -3.66 -15.47
CA LEU A 179 18.31 -4.73 -14.56
C LEU A 179 19.55 -4.32 -13.76
N GLU A 180 19.38 -3.33 -12.90
CA GLU A 180 20.39 -2.81 -11.99
C GLU A 180 19.74 -2.62 -10.63
N VAL A 181 20.35 -3.20 -9.59
CA VAL A 181 19.79 -3.21 -8.23
C VAL A 181 19.78 -1.82 -7.61
N LEU A 182 18.81 -1.56 -6.73
CA LEU A 182 18.73 -0.27 -6.05
C LEU A 182 19.95 -0.05 -5.15
N SER A 183 20.51 1.16 -5.22
CA SER A 183 21.59 1.57 -4.31
C SER A 183 21.10 1.63 -2.86
N GLN A 184 22.01 1.64 -1.88
CA GLN A 184 21.62 1.86 -0.49
C GLN A 184 20.93 3.22 -0.26
N ALA A 185 21.34 4.26 -1.01
CA ALA A 185 20.68 5.57 -0.96
C ALA A 185 19.23 5.51 -1.47
N ASP A 186 18.96 4.67 -2.47
CA ASP A 186 17.62 4.49 -3.03
C ASP A 186 16.78 3.49 -2.23
N LEU A 187 17.37 2.52 -1.54
CA LEU A 187 16.67 1.74 -0.50
C LEU A 187 16.15 2.64 0.63
N ILE A 188 16.95 3.63 1.04
CA ILE A 188 16.53 4.68 1.98
C ILE A 188 15.40 5.51 1.39
N SER A 189 15.55 5.94 0.14
CA SER A 189 14.57 6.83 -0.51
C SER A 189 13.28 6.12 -0.96
N THR A 190 13.26 4.78 -0.98
CA THR A 190 12.09 3.97 -1.30
C THR A 190 11.48 3.36 -0.04
N ILE A 191 12.09 2.29 0.49
CA ILE A 191 11.58 1.51 1.62
C ILE A 191 11.67 2.33 2.91
N GLY A 192 12.81 2.96 3.17
CA GLY A 192 13.01 3.78 4.37
C GLY A 192 12.02 4.93 4.46
N GLU A 193 11.84 5.65 3.35
CA GLU A 193 10.88 6.74 3.24
C GLU A 193 9.43 6.23 3.44
N SER A 194 9.07 5.11 2.81
CA SER A 194 7.74 4.52 2.94
C SER A 194 7.42 4.10 4.39
N ALA A 195 8.38 3.45 5.06
CA ALA A 195 8.24 3.05 6.46
C ALA A 195 8.13 4.27 7.39
N ALA A 196 8.96 5.30 7.18
CA ALA A 196 8.93 6.52 7.99
C ALA A 196 7.60 7.28 7.83
N LEU A 197 6.94 7.19 6.66
CA LEU A 197 5.64 7.80 6.40
C LEU A 197 4.45 6.93 6.84
N GLY A 198 4.69 5.74 7.40
CA GLY A 198 3.66 4.89 7.96
C GLY A 198 2.99 3.92 6.98
N ALA A 199 3.63 3.60 5.85
CA ALA A 199 3.18 2.49 5.00
C ALA A 199 3.07 1.20 5.83
N ALA A 200 2.06 0.38 5.54
CA ALA A 200 1.83 -0.90 6.23
C ALA A 200 2.85 -1.98 5.81
N GLY A 201 3.42 -1.84 4.61
CA GLY A 201 4.47 -2.72 4.11
C GLY A 201 4.91 -2.33 2.71
N ALA A 202 5.86 -3.10 2.17
CA ALA A 202 6.34 -2.98 0.80
C ALA A 202 6.23 -4.34 0.10
N ILE A 203 5.86 -4.32 -1.17
CA ILE A 203 5.75 -5.49 -2.04
C ILE A 203 6.87 -5.36 -3.07
N PHE A 204 7.81 -6.30 -3.07
CA PHE A 204 8.83 -6.39 -4.11
C PHE A 204 8.26 -7.16 -5.29
N TRP A 205 8.13 -6.47 -6.41
CA TRP A 205 7.73 -7.06 -7.67
C TRP A 205 8.95 -7.22 -8.57
N GLY A 206 9.08 -8.39 -9.19
CA GLY A 206 10.12 -8.71 -10.17
C GLY A 206 9.48 -9.05 -11.51
N ASP A 207 10.15 -8.68 -12.60
CA ASP A 207 9.80 -9.13 -13.94
C ASP A 207 10.41 -10.51 -14.17
N SER A 208 9.82 -11.29 -15.09
CA SER A 208 10.44 -12.48 -15.66
C SER A 208 11.88 -12.26 -16.14
N ASP A 209 12.19 -11.05 -16.62
CA ASP A 209 13.54 -10.63 -17.02
C ASP A 209 14.55 -10.63 -15.86
N ASP A 210 14.10 -10.44 -14.61
CA ASP A 210 14.96 -10.42 -13.42
C ASP A 210 15.47 -11.84 -13.06
N THR A 211 14.88 -12.88 -13.64
CA THR A 211 15.20 -14.30 -13.39
C THR A 211 15.38 -15.12 -14.66
N LYS A 212 15.72 -14.48 -15.78
CA LYS A 212 15.74 -15.13 -17.10
C LYS A 212 16.95 -16.06 -17.32
N ASP A 213 18.05 -15.83 -16.61
CA ASP A 213 19.31 -16.57 -16.76
C ASP A 213 20.03 -16.74 -15.42
N GLN A 214 21.08 -17.57 -15.40
CA GLN A 214 21.83 -17.86 -14.19
C GLN A 214 22.49 -16.62 -13.58
N ASP A 215 22.97 -15.70 -14.42
CA ASP A 215 23.69 -14.49 -13.98
C ASP A 215 22.73 -13.50 -13.30
N SER A 216 21.55 -13.26 -13.89
CA SER A 216 20.48 -12.45 -13.31
C SER A 216 19.97 -13.05 -11.99
N CYS A 217 19.74 -14.36 -11.94
CA CYS A 217 19.36 -15.06 -10.71
C CYS A 217 20.43 -14.91 -9.61
N GLN A 218 21.71 -15.07 -9.97
CA GLN A 218 22.81 -14.95 -9.02
C GLN A 218 22.98 -13.50 -8.53
N MET A 219 22.80 -12.51 -9.41
CA MET A 219 22.82 -11.09 -9.05
C MET A 219 21.71 -10.77 -8.03
N ILE A 220 20.47 -11.15 -8.31
CA ILE A 220 19.34 -10.91 -7.41
C ILE A 220 19.51 -11.66 -6.10
N LYS A 221 20.00 -12.92 -6.13
CA LYS A 221 20.33 -13.68 -4.92
C LYS A 221 21.36 -12.95 -4.07
N ASN A 222 22.49 -12.54 -4.65
CA ASN A 222 23.54 -11.83 -3.91
C ASN A 222 23.03 -10.53 -3.30
N TYR A 223 22.13 -9.83 -4.00
CA TYR A 223 21.53 -8.60 -3.50
C TYR A 223 20.56 -8.84 -2.34
N LEU A 224 19.69 -9.84 -2.46
CA LEU A 224 18.76 -10.26 -1.40
C LEU A 224 19.52 -10.77 -0.17
N GLU A 225 20.56 -11.58 -0.37
CA GLU A 225 21.41 -12.11 0.69
C GLU A 225 22.47 -11.11 1.18
N GLY A 226 22.48 -9.89 0.63
CA GLY A 226 23.42 -8.82 0.95
C GLY A 226 22.70 -7.54 1.36
N ASP A 227 22.86 -6.50 0.55
CA ASP A 227 22.41 -5.13 0.87
C ASP A 227 20.91 -5.03 1.14
N LEU A 228 20.08 -5.67 0.32
CA LEU A 228 18.63 -5.60 0.45
C LEU A 228 18.14 -6.32 1.71
N GLY A 229 18.59 -7.55 1.95
CA GLY A 229 18.21 -8.32 3.14
C GLY A 229 18.62 -7.61 4.44
N ARG A 230 19.87 -7.10 4.48
CA ARG A 230 20.38 -6.32 5.61
C ARG A 230 19.54 -5.07 5.86
N TYR A 231 19.19 -4.34 4.80
CA TYR A 231 18.38 -3.13 4.90
C TYR A 231 16.95 -3.42 5.38
N ILE A 232 16.32 -4.48 4.86
CA ILE A 232 14.98 -4.91 5.27
C ILE A 232 14.94 -5.23 6.76
N VAL A 233 15.90 -5.99 7.28
CA VAL A 233 15.94 -6.31 8.73
C VAL A 233 16.16 -5.05 9.56
N ASN A 234 16.99 -4.11 9.10
CA ASN A 234 17.20 -2.83 9.78
C ASN A 234 15.88 -2.05 9.94
N VAL A 235 15.21 -1.75 8.83
CA VAL A 235 14.02 -0.89 8.83
C VAL A 235 12.82 -1.55 9.50
N THR A 236 12.62 -2.86 9.29
CA THR A 236 11.48 -3.59 9.88
C THR A 236 11.64 -3.74 11.40
N THR A 237 12.84 -4.05 11.88
CA THR A 237 13.11 -4.13 13.32
C THR A 237 12.95 -2.76 13.97
N ALA A 238 13.49 -1.69 13.37
CA ALA A 238 13.34 -0.34 13.88
C ALA A 238 11.87 0.12 13.95
N ALA A 239 11.07 -0.20 12.93
CA ALA A 239 9.64 0.10 12.92
C ALA A 239 8.88 -0.65 14.03
N GLN A 240 9.18 -1.94 14.24
CA GLN A 240 8.58 -2.75 15.30
C GLN A 240 8.96 -2.25 16.71
N LEU A 241 10.23 -1.90 16.89
CA LEU A 241 10.72 -1.31 18.14
C LEU A 241 10.05 0.04 18.42
N CYS A 242 9.90 0.89 17.40
CA CYS A 242 9.18 2.16 17.56
C CYS A 242 7.70 1.94 17.93
N SER A 243 7.01 1.02 17.24
CA SER A 243 5.64 0.64 17.55
C SER A 243 5.49 0.21 19.01
N THR A 244 6.40 -0.62 19.50
CA THR A 244 6.38 -1.11 20.88
C THR A 244 6.68 0.00 21.88
N ALA A 245 7.74 0.78 21.63
CA ALA A 245 8.24 1.80 22.56
C ALA A 245 7.34 3.04 22.66
N LEU A 246 6.73 3.47 21.55
CA LEU A 246 5.91 4.69 21.51
C LEU A 246 4.41 4.40 21.46
N CYS A 247 4.01 3.32 20.78
CA CYS A 247 2.61 3.08 20.41
C CYS A 247 2.02 1.82 21.07
N GLN A 248 2.65 1.31 22.14
CA GLN A 248 2.19 0.15 22.91
C GLN A 248 2.04 -1.14 22.07
N GLY A 249 2.72 -1.22 20.92
CA GLY A 249 2.52 -2.30 19.94
C GLY A 249 1.14 -2.28 19.24
N ARG A 250 0.37 -1.20 19.42
CA ARG A 250 -1.03 -1.02 18.99
C ARG A 250 -1.19 0.09 17.94
N GLY A 251 -0.07 0.52 17.38
CA GLY A 251 -0.01 1.49 16.31
C GLY A 251 1.34 1.47 15.63
N ARG A 252 1.43 2.17 14.50
CA ARG A 252 2.67 2.35 13.75
C ARG A 252 3.21 3.76 13.96
N CYS A 253 4.53 3.93 13.84
CA CYS A 253 5.17 5.24 13.93
C CYS A 253 5.12 5.97 12.58
N LEU A 254 4.70 7.23 12.60
CA LEU A 254 4.72 8.15 11.47
C LEU A 254 5.65 9.31 11.78
N ARG A 255 6.48 9.69 10.82
CA ARG A 255 7.36 10.86 10.93
C ARG A 255 6.51 12.11 11.12
N GLN A 256 6.86 12.93 12.10
CA GLN A 256 6.12 14.17 12.43
C GLN A 256 6.20 15.18 11.28
N ASP A 257 7.40 15.51 10.83
CA ASP A 257 7.61 16.32 9.63
C ASP A 257 7.82 15.40 8.43
N SER A 258 6.80 15.29 7.59
CA SER A 258 6.85 14.49 6.37
C SER A 258 7.98 14.89 5.40
N THR A 259 8.59 16.07 5.56
CA THR A 259 9.69 16.55 4.70
C THR A 259 11.08 16.34 5.28
N ALA A 260 11.19 16.10 6.59
CA ALA A 260 12.44 15.92 7.30
C ALA A 260 13.18 14.64 6.88
N ASP A 261 14.51 14.67 6.99
CA ASP A 261 15.39 13.56 6.62
C ASP A 261 15.64 12.64 7.81
N VAL A 262 14.55 12.13 8.37
CA VAL A 262 14.55 11.21 9.51
C VAL A 262 13.88 9.90 9.13
N PHE A 263 14.46 8.77 9.57
CA PHE A 263 14.04 7.43 9.17
C PHE A 263 13.95 6.49 10.39
N LEU A 264 13.20 5.41 10.23
CA LEU A 264 13.17 4.31 11.19
C LEU A 264 14.32 3.35 10.88
N HIS A 265 15.52 3.64 11.40
CA HIS A 265 16.69 2.76 11.30
C HIS A 265 17.23 2.41 12.68
N LEU A 266 17.83 1.23 12.79
CA LEU A 266 18.53 0.81 14.00
C LEU A 266 19.81 1.64 14.18
N ASN A 267 19.99 2.19 15.38
CA ASN A 267 21.23 2.87 15.76
C ASN A 267 22.35 1.84 15.92
N SER A 268 23.45 2.01 15.18
CA SER A 268 24.61 1.10 15.19
C SER A 268 25.37 1.07 16.53
N THR A 269 25.14 2.05 17.41
CA THR A 269 25.70 2.06 18.76
C THR A 269 24.93 1.14 19.71
N SER A 270 23.62 0.97 19.46
CA SER A 270 22.70 0.20 20.33
C SER A 270 22.39 -1.18 19.78
N PHE A 271 22.56 -1.38 18.46
CA PHE A 271 22.23 -2.60 17.76
C PHE A 271 23.35 -3.06 16.83
N GLN A 272 23.51 -4.38 16.74
CA GLN A 272 24.37 -5.04 15.76
C GLN A 272 23.50 -5.93 14.86
N LEU A 273 23.63 -5.75 13.54
CA LEU A 273 23.05 -6.68 12.58
C LEU A 273 24.00 -7.85 12.39
N ARG A 274 23.49 -9.04 12.65
CA ARG A 274 24.18 -10.31 12.45
C ARG A 274 23.79 -10.91 11.12
N HIS A 275 24.72 -11.69 10.57
CA HIS A 275 24.50 -12.52 9.40
C HIS A 275 24.75 -13.97 9.78
N ARG A 276 23.91 -14.88 9.28
CA ARG A 276 24.02 -16.30 9.58
C ARG A 276 25.34 -16.85 9.06
N ASP A 277 26.06 -17.53 9.94
CA ASP A 277 27.24 -18.32 9.61
C ASP A 277 26.88 -19.81 9.47
N GLY A 278 27.85 -20.61 9.03
CA GLY A 278 27.68 -22.07 8.89
C GLY A 278 27.46 -22.79 10.23
N ASP A 279 27.78 -22.15 11.35
CA ASP A 279 27.71 -22.73 12.68
C ASP A 279 26.31 -22.65 13.29
N HIS A 280 25.43 -21.77 12.79
CA HIS A 280 24.08 -21.56 13.32
C HIS A 280 22.98 -21.63 12.23
N PRO A 281 22.74 -22.82 11.63
CA PRO A 281 21.79 -22.98 10.52
C PRO A 281 20.33 -22.68 10.89
N GLN A 282 20.01 -22.69 12.19
CA GLN A 282 18.66 -22.44 12.73
C GLN A 282 18.27 -20.96 12.70
N HIS A 283 19.23 -20.03 12.61
CA HIS A 283 18.92 -18.60 12.59
C HIS A 283 18.39 -18.13 11.22
N PRO A 284 17.63 -17.02 11.16
CA PRO A 284 17.36 -16.35 9.89
C PRO A 284 18.67 -15.81 9.29
N LEU A 285 18.68 -15.55 7.98
CA LEU A 285 19.88 -15.07 7.28
C LEU A 285 20.46 -13.79 7.90
N PHE A 286 19.58 -12.88 8.32
CA PHE A 286 19.93 -11.67 9.07
C PHE A 286 19.04 -11.53 10.30
N TRP A 287 19.59 -11.03 11.39
CA TRP A 287 18.83 -10.59 12.56
C TRP A 287 19.52 -9.42 13.27
N ALA A 288 18.78 -8.72 14.12
CA ALA A 288 19.31 -7.64 14.94
C ALA A 288 19.44 -8.08 16.40
N GLU A 289 20.58 -7.78 17.02
CA GLU A 289 20.83 -7.94 18.45
C GLU A 289 21.03 -6.57 19.07
N GLY A 290 20.44 -6.33 20.25
CA GLY A 290 20.54 -5.06 20.95
C GLY A 290 19.25 -4.66 21.63
N GLN A 291 19.25 -3.49 22.25
CA GLN A 291 18.10 -2.89 22.91
C GLN A 291 18.10 -1.38 22.71
N LEU A 292 16.92 -0.75 22.70
CA LEU A 292 16.82 0.70 22.60
C LEU A 292 17.45 1.36 23.84
N SER A 293 18.37 2.28 23.61
CA SER A 293 18.87 3.17 24.67
C SER A 293 17.86 4.29 24.97
N SER A 294 18.04 4.98 26.10
CA SER A 294 17.26 6.18 26.41
C SER A 294 17.38 7.27 25.33
N ALA A 295 18.55 7.38 24.69
CA ALA A 295 18.78 8.33 23.59
C ALA A 295 17.99 7.93 22.33
N ASP A 296 17.91 6.62 22.02
CA ASP A 296 17.11 6.13 20.89
C ASP A 296 15.62 6.41 21.11
N ILE A 297 15.10 6.16 22.32
CA ILE A 297 13.70 6.44 22.65
C ILE A 297 13.40 7.95 22.55
N LEU A 298 14.32 8.80 23.00
CA LEU A 298 14.19 10.25 22.89
C LEU A 298 14.16 10.70 21.42
N PHE A 299 15.04 10.16 20.58
CA PHE A 299 15.04 10.41 19.14
C PHE A 299 13.70 10.03 18.51
N LEU A 300 13.18 8.84 18.83
CA LEU A 300 11.89 8.38 18.31
C LEU A 300 10.75 9.32 18.76
N ARG A 301 10.69 9.71 20.03
CA ARG A 301 9.66 10.65 20.55
C ARG A 301 9.73 12.03 19.89
N THR A 302 10.94 12.47 19.53
CA THR A 302 11.16 13.79 18.94
C THR A 302 10.70 13.85 17.49
N HIS A 303 10.88 12.75 16.74
CA HIS A 303 10.68 12.76 15.29
C HIS A 303 9.48 11.96 14.80
N PHE A 304 8.89 11.11 15.64
CA PHE A 304 7.76 10.26 15.28
C PHE A 304 6.58 10.46 16.22
N HIS A 305 5.38 10.15 15.72
CA HIS A 305 4.15 10.06 16.48
C HIS A 305 3.40 8.78 16.10
N CYS A 306 2.40 8.40 16.88
CA CYS A 306 1.65 7.18 16.65
C CYS A 306 0.44 7.38 15.73
N HIS A 307 0.27 6.46 14.78
CA HIS A 307 -0.98 6.20 14.10
C HIS A 307 -1.53 4.85 14.58
N CYS A 308 -2.63 4.88 15.31
CA CYS A 308 -3.16 3.70 15.98
C CYS A 308 -3.83 2.73 15.01
N TYR A 309 -3.72 1.44 15.31
CA TYR A 309 -4.47 0.41 14.61
C TYR A 309 -5.96 0.50 14.97
N GLN A 310 -6.81 -0.06 14.10
CA GLN A 310 -8.26 -0.09 14.31
C GLN A 310 -8.59 -0.65 15.70
N GLY A 311 -9.48 0.04 16.42
CA GLY A 311 -9.84 -0.30 17.80
C GLY A 311 -8.97 0.35 18.89
N TRP A 312 -7.96 1.15 18.53
CA TRP A 312 -7.10 1.87 19.47
C TRP A 312 -7.07 3.37 19.20
N GLN A 313 -6.92 4.16 20.26
CA GLN A 313 -6.85 5.61 20.20
C GLN A 313 -5.92 6.18 21.30
N GLY A 314 -5.70 7.49 21.24
CA GLY A 314 -4.78 8.22 22.12
C GLY A 314 -3.41 8.43 21.48
N SER A 315 -2.63 9.35 22.05
CA SER A 315 -1.33 9.75 21.50
C SER A 315 -0.29 8.62 21.45
N SER A 316 -0.46 7.57 22.25
CA SER A 316 0.39 6.38 22.29
C SER A 316 -0.39 5.07 22.06
N CYS A 317 -1.61 5.16 21.52
CA CYS A 317 -2.49 4.00 21.26
C CYS A 317 -2.81 3.16 22.50
N GLN A 318 -2.89 3.83 23.65
CA GLN A 318 -3.05 3.22 24.96
C GLN A 318 -4.52 2.95 25.32
N VAL A 319 -5.47 3.63 24.67
CA VAL A 319 -6.90 3.57 25.00
C VAL A 319 -7.64 2.73 23.95
N PRO A 320 -8.47 1.75 24.34
CA PRO A 320 -9.39 1.10 23.42
C PRO A 320 -10.39 2.11 22.86
N ALA A 321 -10.59 2.14 21.55
CA ALA A 321 -11.64 2.95 20.94
C ALA A 321 -13.00 2.36 21.32
N SER A 322 -13.92 3.16 21.86
CA SER A 322 -15.27 2.70 22.20
C SER A 322 -15.96 2.16 20.95
N PRO A 323 -16.69 1.03 21.03
CA PRO A 323 -17.60 0.65 19.95
C PRO A 323 -18.61 1.78 19.80
N ARG A 324 -18.61 2.47 18.66
CA ARG A 324 -19.62 3.49 18.39
C ARG A 324 -20.98 2.79 18.31
N SER A 325 -21.85 3.10 19.25
CA SER A 325 -23.30 2.97 19.09
C SER A 325 -23.72 3.80 17.87
N HIS A 326 -24.56 3.22 17.00
CA HIS A 326 -25.17 3.76 15.77
C HIS A 326 -24.60 3.22 14.44
N ALA A 327 -25.03 2.01 14.09
CA ALA A 327 -25.83 1.88 12.87
C ALA A 327 -27.31 1.82 13.31
N PRO A 328 -28.26 2.48 12.63
CA PRO A 328 -29.65 2.11 12.79
C PRO A 328 -29.78 0.66 12.31
N ASP A 329 -30.39 -0.18 13.15
CA ASP A 329 -30.85 -1.49 12.72
C ASP A 329 -31.59 -1.34 11.37
N PRO A 330 -31.38 -2.24 10.40
CA PRO A 330 -32.25 -2.29 9.25
C PRO A 330 -33.64 -2.60 9.79
N LEU A 331 -34.51 -1.59 9.76
CA LEU A 331 -35.96 -1.65 9.91
C LEU A 331 -36.44 -3.06 10.27
N ALA A 332 -36.53 -3.36 11.57
CA ALA A 332 -37.48 -4.36 12.01
C ALA A 332 -38.83 -3.96 11.39
N PRO A 333 -39.54 -4.86 10.69
CA PRO A 333 -40.83 -4.50 10.12
C PRO A 333 -41.70 -4.13 11.31
N LEU A 334 -42.08 -2.85 11.39
CA LEU A 334 -43.22 -2.44 12.19
C LEU A 334 -44.37 -3.34 11.74
N GLY A 335 -44.69 -4.32 12.56
CA GLY A 335 -45.85 -5.17 12.37
C GLY A 335 -47.04 -4.24 12.15
N LEU A 336 -47.68 -4.40 11.00
CA LEU A 336 -49.00 -3.85 10.74
C LEU A 336 -49.94 -4.37 11.83
N GLY A 337 -50.04 -3.61 12.92
CA GLY A 337 -51.10 -3.73 13.89
C GLY A 337 -52.40 -3.35 13.20
N VAL A 338 -53.13 -4.36 12.75
CA VAL A 338 -54.51 -4.23 12.30
C VAL A 338 -55.35 -3.82 13.51
N LEU A 339 -55.63 -2.52 13.61
CA LEU A 339 -56.61 -1.97 14.54
C LEU A 339 -58.00 -2.10 13.91
N LEU A 340 -58.80 -2.99 14.51
CA LEU A 340 -60.21 -3.21 14.24
C LEU A 340 -61.02 -1.91 14.43
N LEU A 341 -61.76 -1.50 13.38
CA LEU A 341 -62.90 -0.61 13.51
C LEU A 341 -64.16 -1.43 13.25
N LEU A 342 -64.84 -1.81 14.34
CA LEU A 342 -66.21 -2.29 14.31
C LEU A 342 -67.14 -1.08 14.16
N ALA A 343 -67.68 -0.90 12.95
CA ALA A 343 -68.83 -0.03 12.72
C ALA A 343 -70.10 -0.88 12.71
N ASN A 344 -70.87 -0.79 13.80
CA ASN A 344 -72.25 -1.23 13.88
C ASN A 344 -73.12 -0.39 12.93
N TRP A 345 -73.82 -1.04 12.00
CA TRP A 345 -75.04 -0.51 11.41
C TRP A 345 -76.13 -1.57 11.49
N ARG A 346 -77.31 -1.11 11.92
CA ARG A 346 -78.57 -1.84 12.05
C ARG A 346 -79.12 -2.27 10.70
#